data_AF-A0A9X9Q371-F1
#
_entry.id   AF-A0A9X9Q371-F1
#
_cell.length_a   1.000
_cell.length_b   1.000
_cell.length_c   1.000
_cell.angle_alpha   90.00
_cell.angle_beta   90.00
_cell.angle_gamma   90.00
#
_symmetry.space_group_name_H-M   'P 1'
#
loop_
_entity.id
_entity.type
_entity.pdbx_description
1 polymer ?
#
loop_
_entity_poly.entity_id
_entity_poly.type
_entity_poly.pdbx_seq_one_letter_code
_entity_poly.pdbx_strand_id
1 'polypeptide(L)'
;MLLNDGNCTLYYRLFLEQCSPQVVDNRPLALQLDHTEGSLPPRSQDTICLTACPHQRSQYCWKISYALLSHRDNKAGKRQELCRVFLMAVYPLLSILDVCPVGSAKGITRKHLWRLFSLDMLNSYLERDPTPQELTYELPTQHSTSQIPTVFTHLKLDFNFGAAPMEAPPSVVLLALKNRGVVSLDWAFLFPRDQQIDLELWAQQAEFDATELHQMRVQDNCVFSISPKAGSLSPGQEQVVELKYSHVFVGTDRLPVLFKVSHGREILLNFIGVTVKLEQKYVHFTSTSHEFVPVPIGNTLPPRQIYELYNGGSVPVTYEIQTNIL
;
A
#
# COMPACT_ATOMS: atom_id res chain seq x y z
N MET A 1 11.28 30.93 17.14
CA MET A 1 11.12 31.70 18.39
C MET A 1 11.55 33.13 18.11
N LEU A 2 10.68 34.09 18.40
CA LEU A 2 10.99 35.52 18.36
C LEU A 2 11.24 36.02 19.78
N LEU A 3 12.24 36.87 19.95
CA LEU A 3 12.61 37.44 21.24
C LEU A 3 12.63 38.96 21.13
N ASN A 4 11.92 39.64 22.03
CA ASN A 4 12.04 41.09 22.19
C ASN A 4 12.78 41.40 23.49
N ASP A 5 14.08 41.66 23.40
CA ASP A 5 14.90 42.11 24.53
C ASP A 5 14.86 43.64 24.72
N GLY A 6 13.98 44.33 23.99
CA GLY A 6 13.80 45.76 24.07
C GLY A 6 12.92 46.20 25.24
N ASN A 7 12.92 47.51 25.49
CA ASN A 7 12.10 48.16 26.52
C ASN A 7 10.74 48.65 25.99
N CYS A 8 10.39 48.35 24.74
CA CYS A 8 9.14 48.77 24.11
C CYS A 8 8.44 47.61 23.41
N THR A 9 7.11 47.66 23.31
CA THR A 9 6.32 46.71 22.54
C THR A 9 6.59 46.87 21.05
N LEU A 10 6.95 45.78 20.38
CA LEU A 10 7.20 45.73 18.94
C LEU A 10 6.01 45.11 18.23
N TYR A 11 5.47 45.81 17.24
CA TYR A 11 4.50 45.24 16.31
C TYR A 11 5.25 44.72 15.10
N TYR A 12 4.95 43.50 14.66
CA TYR A 12 5.63 42.87 13.55
C TYR A 12 4.64 42.22 12.58
N ARG A 13 5.04 42.18 11.31
CA ARG A 13 4.40 41.40 10.26
C ARG A 13 5.41 40.43 9.67
N LEU A 14 5.02 39.16 9.55
CA LEU A 14 5.77 38.08 8.93
C LEU A 14 5.42 37.96 7.46
N PHE A 15 6.42 37.63 6.66
CA PHE A 15 6.32 37.35 5.24
C PHE A 15 6.90 35.98 4.98
N LEU A 16 6.16 35.19 4.21
CA LEU A 16 6.56 33.86 3.79
C LEU A 16 6.77 33.86 2.28
N GLU A 17 7.99 33.53 1.85
CA GLU A 17 8.37 33.47 0.44
C GLU A 17 8.85 32.03 0.13
N GLN A 18 8.22 31.36 -0.85
CA GLN A 18 8.65 30.03 -1.31
C GLN A 18 9.76 30.17 -2.34
N CYS A 19 10.93 29.60 -2.05
CA CYS A 19 12.09 29.62 -2.93
C CYS A 19 12.10 28.42 -3.90
N SER A 20 11.71 27.24 -3.42
CA SER A 20 11.62 26.01 -4.23
C SER A 20 10.48 25.12 -3.73
N PRO A 21 9.79 24.37 -4.61
CA PRO A 21 9.71 24.56 -6.06
C PRO A 21 9.09 25.93 -6.41
N GLN A 22 9.35 26.47 -7.61
CA GLN A 22 8.66 27.68 -8.06
C GLN A 22 7.15 27.43 -8.09
N VAL A 23 6.38 28.35 -7.52
CA VAL A 23 4.92 28.26 -7.47
C VAL A 23 4.41 28.52 -8.89
N VAL A 24 4.05 27.45 -9.62
CA VAL A 24 3.55 27.55 -11.01
C VAL A 24 2.03 27.75 -11.06
N ASP A 25 1.31 27.35 -10.00
CA ASP A 25 -0.17 27.44 -9.92
C ASP A 25 -0.63 28.29 -8.73
N ASN A 26 -1.85 28.84 -8.83
CA ASN A 26 -2.60 29.55 -7.78
C ASN A 26 -3.00 28.66 -6.56
N ARG A 27 -2.27 27.57 -6.31
CA ARG A 27 -2.53 26.61 -5.24
C ARG A 27 -2.10 27.19 -3.88
N PRO A 28 -2.76 26.79 -2.79
CA PRO A 28 -2.37 27.23 -1.45
C PRO A 28 -0.91 26.86 -1.17
N LEU A 29 -0.20 27.78 -0.48
CA LEU A 29 1.18 27.54 -0.05
C LEU A 29 1.23 26.28 0.81
N ALA A 30 2.23 25.44 0.53
CA ALA A 30 2.46 24.19 1.27
C ALA A 30 2.99 24.42 2.69
N LEU A 31 3.24 25.67 3.11
CA LEU A 31 3.58 26.05 4.47
C LEU A 31 2.67 27.18 4.91
N GLN A 32 2.08 27.04 6.10
CA GLN A 32 1.19 28.01 6.70
C GLN A 32 1.76 28.46 8.05
N LEU A 33 1.70 29.77 8.28
CA LEU A 33 2.00 30.40 9.57
C LEU A 33 0.69 30.48 10.36
N ASP A 34 0.73 30.13 11.64
CA ASP A 34 -0.44 30.25 12.55
C ASP A 34 -0.98 31.70 12.57
N HIS A 35 -0.05 32.67 12.65
CA HIS A 35 -0.33 34.08 12.51
C HIS A 35 0.73 34.78 11.67
N THR A 36 0.34 35.82 10.95
CA THR A 36 1.24 36.64 10.12
C THR A 36 1.53 38.01 10.75
N GLU A 37 0.78 38.41 11.77
CA GLU A 37 0.96 39.67 12.49
C GLU A 37 0.87 39.41 13.99
N GLY A 38 1.65 40.17 14.76
CA GLY A 38 1.66 40.04 16.19
C GLY A 38 2.29 41.25 16.88
N SER A 39 2.13 41.28 18.20
CA SER A 39 2.80 42.24 19.07
C SER A 39 3.64 41.49 20.10
N LEU A 40 4.90 41.89 20.23
CA LEU A 40 5.84 41.38 21.22
C LEU A 40 6.04 42.45 22.31
N PRO A 41 5.49 42.28 23.52
CA PRO A 41 5.80 43.10 24.68
C PRO A 41 7.32 43.18 24.97
N PRO A 42 7.77 44.17 25.76
CA PRO A 42 9.16 44.22 26.19
C PRO A 42 9.53 42.99 27.03
N ARG A 43 10.74 42.47 26.81
CA ARG A 43 11.30 41.30 27.51
C ARG A 43 10.44 40.04 27.42
N SER A 44 9.76 39.85 26.30
CA SER A 44 8.93 38.67 26.06
C SER A 44 9.44 37.85 24.87
N GLN A 45 9.01 36.60 24.84
CA GLN A 45 9.26 35.67 23.75
C GLN A 45 7.93 35.22 23.15
N ASP A 46 7.94 34.95 21.85
CA ASP A 46 6.78 34.45 21.10
C ASP A 46 7.19 33.26 20.22
N THR A 47 6.32 32.26 20.14
CA THR A 47 6.57 31.03 19.38
C THR A 47 5.57 30.95 18.25
N ILE A 48 6.09 31.02 17.02
CA ILE A 48 5.29 30.88 15.81
C ILE A 48 5.26 29.42 15.41
N CYS A 49 4.05 28.85 15.34
CA CYS A 49 3.82 27.52 14.82
C CYS A 49 3.78 27.55 13.29
N LEU A 50 4.44 26.56 12.68
CA LEU A 50 4.51 26.37 11.23
C LEU A 50 3.83 25.05 10.89
N THR A 51 2.81 25.10 10.04
CA THR A 51 2.08 23.90 9.58
C THR A 51 2.41 23.66 8.11
N ALA A 52 3.05 22.53 7.81
CA ALA A 52 3.44 22.16 6.45
C ALA A 52 2.49 21.11 5.87
N CYS A 53 1.87 21.42 4.73
CA CYS A 53 0.98 20.56 3.95
C CYS A 53 1.49 20.46 2.50
N PRO A 54 2.56 19.69 2.23
CA PRO A 54 3.07 19.52 0.88
C PRO A 54 2.11 18.69 0.02
N HIS A 55 1.92 19.12 -1.23
CA HIS A 55 0.99 18.45 -2.17
C HIS A 55 1.72 17.54 -3.17
N GLN A 56 3.05 17.61 -3.21
CA GLN A 56 3.85 16.86 -4.18
C GLN A 56 5.21 16.49 -3.58
N ARG A 57 5.78 15.37 -4.02
CA ARG A 57 7.14 14.96 -3.65
C ARG A 57 8.16 15.96 -4.18
N SER A 58 8.80 16.72 -3.29
CA SER A 58 9.80 17.72 -3.65
C SER A 58 10.60 18.18 -2.42
N GLN A 59 11.71 18.86 -2.67
CA GLN A 59 12.44 19.63 -1.66
C GLN A 59 11.91 21.05 -1.65
N TYR A 60 11.16 21.36 -0.61
CA TYR A 60 10.63 22.69 -0.38
C TYR A 60 11.63 23.53 0.42
N CYS A 61 11.80 24.76 -0.01
CA CYS A 61 12.57 25.77 0.70
C CYS A 61 11.73 27.03 0.81
N TRP A 62 11.54 27.52 2.03
CA TRP A 62 10.90 28.80 2.29
C TRP A 62 11.83 29.74 3.02
N LYS A 63 11.66 31.03 2.75
CA LYS A 63 12.32 32.12 3.44
C LYS A 63 11.28 32.87 4.25
N ILE A 64 11.48 32.93 5.56
CA ILE A 64 10.64 33.70 6.48
C ILE A 64 11.35 35.02 6.76
N SER A 65 10.65 36.11 6.53
CA SER A 65 11.14 37.46 6.80
C SER A 65 10.14 38.22 7.68
N TYR A 66 10.61 39.23 8.40
CA TYR A 66 9.73 40.10 9.19
C TYR A 66 9.92 41.57 8.81
N ALA A 67 8.89 42.38 9.07
CA ALA A 67 9.00 43.82 9.09
C ALA A 67 8.34 44.35 10.36
N LEU A 68 8.99 45.32 11.01
CA LEU A 68 8.40 46.02 12.14
C LEU A 68 7.38 47.04 11.62
N LEU A 69 6.23 47.10 12.30
CA LEU A 69 5.15 48.04 12.02
C LEU A 69 5.35 49.28 12.90
N SER A 70 5.36 50.46 12.29
CA SER A 70 5.39 51.72 13.04
C SER A 70 4.00 52.08 13.53
N HIS A 71 3.88 52.42 14.82
CA HIS A 71 2.62 52.72 15.51
C HIS A 71 1.80 53.85 14.85
N ARG A 72 2.45 54.78 14.12
CA ARG A 72 1.80 56.00 13.61
C ARG A 72 1.23 55.89 12.19
N ASP A 73 1.75 54.98 11.35
CA ASP A 73 1.40 54.95 9.91
C ASP A 73 1.05 53.55 9.36
N ASN A 74 1.11 52.50 10.18
CA ASN A 74 0.91 51.10 9.77
C ASN A 74 1.76 50.66 8.56
N LYS A 75 2.83 51.42 8.27
CA LYS A 75 3.79 51.14 7.20
C LYS A 75 4.77 50.09 7.70
N ALA A 76 4.87 48.98 6.96
CA ALA A 76 5.88 47.96 7.19
C ALA A 76 7.26 48.55 6.90
N GLY A 77 8.18 48.44 7.86
CA GLY A 77 9.57 48.82 7.71
C GLY A 77 10.34 47.91 6.72
N LYS A 78 11.67 48.03 6.70
CA LYS A 78 12.52 47.19 5.85
C LYS A 78 12.37 45.72 6.23
N ARG A 79 12.11 44.86 5.24
CA ARG A 79 12.07 43.40 5.43
C ARG A 79 13.45 42.89 5.85
N GLN A 80 13.49 42.09 6.91
CA GLN A 80 14.69 41.41 7.38
C GLN A 80 14.43 39.89 7.38
N GLU A 81 15.42 39.12 6.92
CA GLU A 81 15.34 37.65 6.88
C GLU A 81 15.49 37.10 8.31
N LEU A 82 14.51 36.31 8.77
CA LEU A 82 14.59 35.61 10.05
C LEU A 82 15.32 34.28 9.89
N CYS A 83 14.81 33.43 9.00
CA CYS A 83 15.31 32.09 8.82
C CYS A 83 14.86 31.47 7.49
N ARG A 84 15.44 30.32 7.17
CA ARG A 84 15.03 29.47 6.07
C ARG A 84 14.50 28.15 6.62
N VAL A 85 13.39 27.69 6.06
CA VAL A 85 12.75 26.44 6.42
C VAL A 85 12.92 25.48 5.25
N PHE A 86 13.43 24.29 5.52
CA PHE A 86 13.60 23.22 4.54
C PHE A 86 12.66 22.07 4.89
N LEU A 87 11.95 21.55 3.90
CA LEU A 87 11.10 20.37 4.04
C LEU A 87 11.33 19.44 2.87
N MET A 88 11.53 18.17 3.16
CA MET A 88 11.55 17.13 2.14
C MET A 88 10.20 16.39 2.18
N ALA A 89 9.38 16.62 1.17
CA ALA A 89 8.12 15.91 1.02
C ALA A 89 8.38 14.58 0.29
N VAL A 90 8.01 13.46 0.92
CA VAL A 90 8.20 12.11 0.41
C VAL A 90 6.94 11.28 0.61
N TYR A 91 6.72 10.30 -0.26
CA TYR A 91 5.67 9.30 -0.07
C TYR A 91 6.09 8.24 0.95
N PRO A 92 5.14 7.61 1.65
CA PRO A 92 5.44 6.45 2.48
C PRO A 92 6.01 5.32 1.63
N LEU A 93 6.95 4.57 2.21
CA LEU A 93 7.61 3.44 1.56
C LEU A 93 7.33 2.17 2.36
N LEU A 94 6.51 1.31 1.79
CA LEU A 94 6.20 0.00 2.35
C LEU A 94 6.98 -1.07 1.57
N SER A 95 7.51 -2.05 2.29
CA SER A 95 8.15 -3.22 1.68
C SER A 95 7.75 -4.48 2.43
N ILE A 96 7.70 -5.59 1.70
CA ILE A 96 7.52 -6.93 2.24
C ILE A 96 8.92 -7.53 2.44
N LEU A 97 9.25 -7.87 3.68
CA LEU A 97 10.55 -8.44 4.03
C LEU A 97 10.58 -9.95 3.94
N ASP A 98 9.49 -10.58 4.36
CA ASP A 98 9.45 -12.01 4.63
C ASP A 98 8.06 -12.57 4.35
N VAL A 99 8.04 -13.86 3.99
CA VAL A 99 6.85 -14.67 3.88
C VAL A 99 7.09 -16.04 4.53
N CYS A 100 6.19 -16.47 5.40
CA CYS A 100 6.28 -17.76 6.08
C CYS A 100 5.01 -18.58 5.87
N PRO A 101 5.09 -19.80 5.29
CA PRO A 101 3.97 -20.72 5.20
C PRO A 101 3.74 -21.44 6.53
N VAL A 102 2.47 -21.55 6.93
CA VAL A 102 1.98 -22.24 8.11
C VAL A 102 0.74 -23.07 7.76
N GLY A 103 0.44 -24.12 8.54
CA GLY A 103 -0.70 -25.00 8.31
C GLY A 103 -0.49 -25.91 7.09
N SER A 104 -1.52 -26.04 6.24
CA SER A 104 -1.44 -26.89 5.04
C SER A 104 -0.43 -26.38 4.00
N ALA A 105 -0.10 -25.08 4.04
CA ALA A 105 0.93 -24.50 3.19
C ALA A 105 2.37 -24.87 3.59
N LYS A 106 2.60 -25.55 4.73
CA LYS A 106 3.95 -25.89 5.24
C LYS A 106 4.79 -26.71 4.28
N GLY A 107 4.17 -27.45 3.36
CA GLY A 107 4.87 -28.20 2.31
C GLY A 107 5.52 -27.30 1.25
N ILE A 108 5.13 -26.03 1.19
CA ILE A 108 5.63 -25.04 0.23
C ILE A 108 6.88 -24.37 0.80
N THR A 109 7.96 -24.30 0.00
CA THR A 109 9.17 -23.58 0.43
C THR A 109 8.93 -22.07 0.45
N ARG A 110 9.60 -21.33 1.33
CA ARG A 110 9.50 -19.86 1.38
C ARG A 110 9.82 -19.19 0.03
N LYS A 111 10.81 -19.70 -0.71
CA LYS A 111 11.18 -19.20 -2.05
C LYS A 111 10.07 -19.44 -3.07
N HIS A 112 9.42 -20.60 -3.00
CA HIS A 112 8.28 -20.91 -3.86
C HIS A 112 7.09 -20.00 -3.56
N LEU A 113 6.77 -19.83 -2.27
CA LEU A 113 5.67 -18.98 -1.83
C LEU A 113 5.87 -17.52 -2.23
N TRP A 114 7.12 -17.02 -2.17
CA TRP A 114 7.48 -15.69 -2.65
C TRP A 114 7.10 -15.47 -4.13
N ARG A 115 7.29 -16.51 -4.97
CA ARG A 115 6.88 -16.50 -6.38
C ARG A 115 5.37 -16.64 -6.55
N LEU A 116 4.73 -17.52 -5.78
CA LEU A 116 3.27 -17.71 -5.79
C LEU A 116 2.48 -16.44 -5.44
N PHE A 117 3.11 -15.52 -4.69
CA PHE A 117 2.53 -14.24 -4.29
C PHE A 117 3.09 -13.07 -5.12
N SER A 118 3.96 -13.34 -6.09
CA SER A 118 4.59 -12.30 -6.93
C SER A 118 5.21 -11.15 -6.12
N LEU A 119 5.83 -11.46 -4.98
CA LEU A 119 6.26 -10.46 -3.99
C LEU A 119 7.37 -9.53 -4.52
N ASP A 120 8.20 -10.00 -5.47
CA ASP A 120 9.19 -9.15 -6.15
C ASP A 120 8.52 -8.02 -6.95
N MET A 121 7.45 -8.35 -7.68
CA MET A 121 6.69 -7.37 -8.45
C MET A 121 5.93 -6.41 -7.53
N LEU A 122 5.37 -6.94 -6.44
CA LEU A 122 4.71 -6.14 -5.41
C LEU A 122 5.66 -5.12 -4.78
N ASN A 123 6.83 -5.56 -4.32
CA ASN A 123 7.85 -4.67 -3.75
C ASN A 123 8.35 -3.64 -4.77
N SER A 124 8.62 -4.06 -6.00
CA SER A 124 9.04 -3.16 -7.08
C SER A 124 7.99 -2.07 -7.38
N TYR A 125 6.71 -2.39 -7.23
CA TYR A 125 5.62 -1.44 -7.41
C TYR A 125 5.47 -0.50 -6.20
N LEU A 126 5.55 -1.04 -4.98
CA LEU A 126 5.52 -0.27 -3.74
C LEU A 126 6.70 0.70 -3.58
N GLU A 127 7.79 0.51 -4.33
CA GLU A 127 8.93 1.45 -4.36
C GLU A 127 8.75 2.62 -5.34
N ARG A 128 7.92 2.49 -6.39
CA ARG A 128 7.69 3.54 -7.42
C ARG A 128 6.84 4.68 -6.89
N ASP A 129 6.76 5.84 -7.52
CA ASP A 129 5.82 6.89 -7.08
C ASP A 129 4.36 6.54 -7.45
N PRO A 130 3.36 6.94 -6.63
CA PRO A 130 1.96 6.72 -6.93
C PRO A 130 1.52 7.48 -8.18
N THR A 131 0.65 6.88 -8.97
CA THR A 131 0.07 7.49 -10.16
C THR A 131 -1.04 8.49 -9.81
N PRO A 132 -1.34 9.48 -10.67
CA PRO A 132 -2.42 10.43 -10.40
C PRO A 132 -3.80 9.79 -10.22
N GLN A 133 -4.05 8.64 -10.86
CA GLN A 133 -5.31 7.89 -10.74
C GLN A 133 -5.45 7.26 -9.35
N GLU A 134 -4.36 6.73 -8.79
CA GLU A 134 -4.28 6.20 -7.43
C GLU A 134 -4.51 7.29 -6.36
N LEU A 135 -4.05 8.51 -6.63
CA LEU A 135 -4.24 9.66 -5.73
C LEU A 135 -5.69 10.17 -5.67
N THR A 136 -6.61 9.65 -6.49
CA THR A 136 -8.02 10.10 -6.52
C THR A 136 -8.72 9.87 -5.17
N TYR A 137 -8.37 8.80 -4.47
CA TYR A 137 -8.91 8.48 -3.15
C TYR A 137 -7.77 8.32 -2.15
N GLU A 138 -7.46 9.38 -1.39
CA GLU A 138 -6.42 9.33 -0.36
C GLU A 138 -6.78 8.39 0.81
N LEU A 139 -8.08 8.17 1.05
CA LEU A 139 -8.61 7.33 2.11
C LEU A 139 -9.36 6.11 1.56
N PRO A 140 -9.42 4.99 2.31
CA PRO A 140 -10.33 3.87 2.00
C PRO A 140 -11.78 4.36 2.07
N THR A 141 -12.40 4.65 0.93
CA THR A 141 -13.80 5.09 0.86
C THR A 141 -14.64 4.05 0.12
N GLN A 142 -15.84 3.77 0.64
CA GLN A 142 -16.86 3.05 -0.11
C GLN A 142 -17.27 3.91 -1.31
N HIS A 143 -17.12 3.37 -2.51
CA HIS A 143 -17.39 4.12 -3.75
C HIS A 143 -18.01 3.26 -4.84
N SER A 144 -18.17 1.95 -4.61
CA SER A 144 -18.78 1.05 -5.58
C SER A 144 -20.24 0.76 -5.22
N THR A 145 -21.12 0.89 -6.20
CA THR A 145 -22.49 0.37 -6.17
C THR A 145 -22.59 -1.05 -6.73
N SER A 146 -21.54 -1.55 -7.39
CA SER A 146 -21.46 -2.91 -7.92
C SER A 146 -20.82 -3.87 -6.90
N GLN A 147 -21.23 -5.15 -6.98
CA GLN A 147 -20.65 -6.24 -6.19
C GLN A 147 -19.14 -6.41 -6.46
N ILE A 148 -18.71 -6.11 -7.69
CA ILE A 148 -17.31 -6.07 -8.10
C ILE A 148 -16.87 -4.60 -8.19
N PRO A 149 -16.08 -4.10 -7.24
CA PRO A 149 -15.66 -2.70 -7.24
C PRO A 149 -14.79 -2.38 -8.45
N THR A 150 -15.02 -1.21 -9.06
CA THR A 150 -14.16 -0.68 -10.12
C THR A 150 -12.81 -0.33 -9.52
N VAL A 151 -11.78 -1.08 -9.89
CA VAL A 151 -10.44 -0.88 -9.38
C VAL A 151 -9.69 0.11 -10.27
N PHE A 152 -9.14 1.16 -9.67
CA PHE A 152 -8.44 2.23 -10.40
C PHE A 152 -6.96 1.90 -10.69
N THR A 153 -6.48 0.75 -10.23
CA THR A 153 -5.11 0.29 -10.49
C THR A 153 -5.02 -0.64 -11.70
N HIS A 154 -3.95 -0.48 -12.47
CA HIS A 154 -3.62 -1.36 -13.59
C HIS A 154 -2.89 -2.63 -13.12
N LEU A 155 -2.35 -2.66 -11.90
CA LEU A 155 -1.59 -3.80 -11.40
C LEU A 155 -2.51 -4.82 -10.71
N LYS A 156 -2.56 -6.02 -11.29
CA LYS A 156 -3.23 -7.19 -10.73
C LYS A 156 -2.17 -8.24 -10.40
N LEU A 157 -2.09 -8.65 -9.15
CA LEU A 157 -1.16 -9.69 -8.69
C LEU A 157 -1.94 -10.87 -8.14
N ASP A 158 -1.46 -12.06 -8.43
CA ASP A 158 -2.06 -13.28 -7.91
C ASP A 158 -1.35 -13.71 -6.62
N PHE A 159 -2.14 -13.94 -5.58
CA PHE A 159 -1.72 -14.48 -4.29
C PHE A 159 -2.23 -15.91 -4.17
N ASN A 160 -1.38 -16.86 -4.57
CA ASN A 160 -1.76 -18.26 -4.62
C ASN A 160 -1.38 -18.99 -3.31
N PHE A 161 -2.39 -19.29 -2.50
CA PHE A 161 -2.27 -20.01 -1.22
C PHE A 161 -1.95 -21.50 -1.39
N GLY A 162 -1.94 -21.98 -2.63
CA GLY A 162 -1.68 -23.34 -2.99
C GLY A 162 -2.90 -24.24 -2.94
N ALA A 163 -2.64 -25.54 -2.85
CA ALA A 163 -3.63 -26.60 -2.92
C ALA A 163 -3.52 -27.53 -1.72
N ALA A 164 -4.67 -27.84 -1.12
CA ALA A 164 -4.79 -28.85 -0.08
C ALA A 164 -6.10 -29.64 -0.21
N PRO A 165 -6.22 -30.84 0.38
CA PRO A 165 -7.46 -31.59 0.34
C PRO A 165 -8.56 -30.91 1.16
N MET A 166 -9.80 -31.23 0.83
CA MET A 166 -10.98 -30.79 1.59
C MET A 166 -10.85 -31.18 3.07
N GLU A 167 -11.26 -30.29 3.97
CA GLU A 167 -11.16 -30.43 5.44
C GLU A 167 -9.73 -30.46 6.01
N ALA A 168 -8.71 -30.22 5.18
CA ALA A 168 -7.34 -30.00 5.66
C ALA A 168 -7.29 -28.75 6.57
N PRO A 169 -6.28 -28.66 7.47
CA PRO A 169 -6.06 -27.43 8.22
C PRO A 169 -5.90 -26.25 7.24
N PRO A 170 -6.27 -25.04 7.65
CA PRO A 170 -6.18 -23.89 6.76
C PRO A 170 -4.74 -23.64 6.29
N SER A 171 -4.61 -23.18 5.05
CA SER A 171 -3.35 -22.69 4.52
C SER A 171 -3.14 -21.26 5.00
N VAL A 172 -2.12 -21.05 5.84
CA VAL A 172 -1.83 -19.76 6.46
C VAL A 172 -0.50 -19.24 5.93
N VAL A 173 -0.48 -17.96 5.57
CA VAL A 173 0.69 -17.26 5.06
C VAL A 173 0.91 -16.01 5.90
N LEU A 174 2.05 -15.95 6.58
CA LEU A 174 2.45 -14.79 7.36
C LEU A 174 3.33 -13.88 6.48
N LEU A 175 2.89 -12.65 6.25
CA LEU A 175 3.63 -11.61 5.53
C LEU A 175 4.21 -10.60 6.51
N ALA A 176 5.52 -10.36 6.44
CA ALA A 176 6.18 -9.32 7.23
C ALA A 176 6.23 -8.01 6.44
N LEU A 177 5.40 -7.04 6.83
CA LEU A 177 5.37 -5.69 6.29
C LEU A 177 6.35 -4.81 7.07
N LYS A 178 7.11 -3.96 6.36
CA LYS A 178 8.01 -2.97 6.97
C LYS A 178 7.87 -1.61 6.32
N ASN A 179 7.73 -0.58 7.16
CA ASN A 179 7.88 0.79 6.72
C ASN A 179 9.38 1.14 6.63
N ARG A 180 9.89 1.27 5.40
CA ARG A 180 11.27 1.71 5.12
C ARG A 180 11.39 3.22 4.95
N GLY A 181 10.26 3.93 4.94
CA GLY A 181 10.19 5.37 4.81
C GLY A 181 10.49 6.11 6.11
N VAL A 182 10.44 7.44 6.01
CA VAL A 182 10.62 8.36 7.14
C VAL A 182 9.28 8.93 7.65
N VAL A 183 8.18 8.57 6.99
CA VAL A 183 6.81 9.01 7.32
C VAL A 183 6.01 7.80 7.80
N SER A 184 5.18 7.97 8.82
CA SER A 184 4.21 6.97 9.24
C SER A 184 3.25 6.65 8.10
N LEU A 185 2.85 5.39 7.97
CA LEU A 185 1.92 4.97 6.92
C LEU A 185 0.81 4.12 7.51
N ASP A 186 -0.39 4.34 7.00
CA ASP A 186 -1.52 3.44 7.22
C ASP A 186 -1.67 2.50 6.02
N TRP A 187 -2.09 1.27 6.28
CA TRP A 187 -2.35 0.26 5.26
C TRP A 187 -3.64 -0.49 5.59
N ALA A 188 -4.32 -0.98 4.56
CA ALA A 188 -5.56 -1.74 4.69
C ALA A 188 -5.73 -2.74 3.54
N PHE A 189 -6.20 -3.93 3.88
CA PHE A 189 -6.77 -4.89 2.94
C PHE A 189 -8.29 -4.73 2.98
N LEU A 190 -8.88 -4.42 1.83
CA LEU A 190 -10.32 -4.24 1.67
C LEU A 190 -10.86 -5.42 0.88
N PHE A 191 -11.81 -6.15 1.46
CA PHE A 191 -12.59 -7.12 0.71
C PHE A 191 -13.61 -6.38 -0.16
N PRO A 192 -14.11 -6.98 -1.25
CA PRO A 192 -15.13 -6.37 -2.10
C PRO A 192 -16.34 -5.86 -1.32
N ARG A 193 -16.79 -6.59 -0.29
CA ARG A 193 -17.87 -6.15 0.61
C ARG A 193 -17.52 -4.91 1.44
N ASP A 194 -16.25 -4.72 1.82
CA ASP A 194 -15.81 -3.53 2.56
C ASP A 194 -15.85 -2.26 1.68
N GLN A 195 -15.91 -2.43 0.35
CA GLN A 195 -15.89 -1.35 -0.65
C GLN A 195 -17.27 -1.01 -1.22
N GLN A 196 -18.24 -1.90 -1.00
CA GLN A 196 -19.62 -1.71 -1.44
C GLN A 196 -20.30 -0.65 -0.58
N ILE A 197 -21.01 0.26 -1.25
CA ILE A 197 -21.97 1.16 -0.63
C ILE A 197 -23.20 0.34 -0.25
N ASP A 198 -23.69 0.52 0.97
CA ASP A 198 -24.93 -0.13 1.40
C ASP A 198 -26.10 0.43 0.57
N LEU A 199 -26.67 -0.41 -0.31
CA LEU A 199 -27.75 -0.04 -1.20
C LEU A 199 -29.09 -0.45 -0.60
N GLU A 200 -30.06 0.47 -0.65
CA GLU A 200 -31.44 0.17 -0.29
C GLU A 200 -32.00 -0.96 -1.17
N LEU A 201 -32.88 -1.81 -0.60
CA LEU A 201 -33.35 -3.06 -1.23
C LEU A 201 -33.97 -2.87 -2.63
N TRP A 202 -34.51 -1.70 -2.95
CA TRP A 202 -35.09 -1.40 -4.26
C TRP A 202 -34.05 -1.08 -5.35
N ALA A 203 -32.81 -0.78 -4.95
CA ALA A 203 -31.68 -0.48 -5.83
C ALA A 203 -30.71 -1.69 -5.98
N GLN A 204 -30.97 -2.80 -5.30
CA GLN A 204 -30.18 -4.02 -5.42
C GLN A 204 -30.46 -4.71 -6.76
N GLN A 205 -29.40 -5.15 -7.45
CA GLN A 205 -29.55 -5.98 -8.65
C GLN A 205 -30.20 -7.31 -8.28
N ALA A 206 -31.24 -7.69 -9.03
CA ALA A 206 -31.99 -8.92 -8.79
C ALA A 206 -31.34 -10.18 -9.39
N GLU A 207 -30.42 -10.00 -10.34
CA GLU A 207 -29.70 -11.09 -11.01
C GLU A 207 -28.20 -10.93 -10.75
N PHE A 208 -27.58 -12.01 -10.26
CA PHE A 208 -26.15 -12.08 -9.99
C PHE A 208 -25.48 -13.00 -11.00
N ASP A 209 -24.31 -12.60 -11.47
CA ASP A 209 -23.49 -13.43 -12.34
C ASP A 209 -22.86 -14.60 -11.56
N ALA A 210 -22.49 -15.67 -12.27
CA ALA A 210 -21.83 -16.83 -11.63
C ALA A 210 -20.54 -16.47 -10.87
N THR A 211 -19.83 -15.43 -11.34
CA THR A 211 -18.61 -14.92 -10.67
C THR A 211 -18.96 -14.17 -9.38
N GLU A 212 -20.06 -13.42 -9.37
CA GLU A 212 -20.53 -12.69 -8.18
C GLU A 212 -21.06 -13.66 -7.12
N LEU A 213 -21.87 -14.64 -7.53
CA LEU A 213 -22.33 -15.72 -6.64
C LEU A 213 -21.16 -16.48 -6.02
N HIS A 214 -20.10 -16.74 -6.80
CA HIS A 214 -18.88 -17.36 -6.29
C HIS A 214 -18.18 -16.48 -5.25
N GLN A 215 -18.04 -15.17 -5.50
CA GLN A 215 -17.43 -14.23 -4.55
C GLN A 215 -18.24 -14.10 -3.25
N MET A 216 -19.57 -14.01 -3.37
CA MET A 216 -20.48 -13.99 -2.21
C MET A 216 -20.31 -15.25 -1.37
N ARG A 217 -20.33 -16.44 -2.00
CA ARG A 217 -20.09 -17.71 -1.31
C ARG A 217 -18.76 -17.70 -0.56
N VAL A 218 -17.69 -17.26 -1.22
CA VAL A 218 -16.34 -17.24 -0.64
C VAL A 218 -16.26 -16.30 0.57
N GLN A 219 -16.89 -15.13 0.50
CA GLN A 219 -16.90 -14.15 1.58
C GLN A 219 -17.81 -14.55 2.75
N ASP A 220 -19.04 -14.98 2.48
CA ASP A 220 -20.02 -15.34 3.52
C ASP A 220 -19.54 -16.53 4.36
N ASN A 221 -18.81 -17.45 3.73
CA ASN A 221 -18.22 -18.60 4.42
C ASN A 221 -16.81 -18.31 4.98
N CYS A 222 -16.33 -17.07 4.91
CA CYS A 222 -15.00 -16.67 5.42
C CYS A 222 -13.87 -17.58 4.91
N VAL A 223 -13.96 -17.99 3.64
CA VAL A 223 -12.99 -18.90 3.00
C VAL A 223 -11.60 -18.25 2.99
N PHE A 224 -11.53 -16.94 2.77
CA PHE A 224 -10.33 -16.15 2.99
C PHE A 224 -10.50 -15.24 4.22
N SER A 225 -9.48 -15.16 5.06
CA SER A 225 -9.44 -14.26 6.21
C SER A 225 -8.08 -13.59 6.34
N ILE A 226 -8.08 -12.33 6.79
CA ILE A 226 -6.88 -11.50 6.97
C ILE A 226 -6.86 -10.94 8.38
N SER A 227 -5.72 -11.05 9.07
CA SER A 227 -5.53 -10.52 10.43
C SER A 227 -4.12 -9.98 10.63
N PRO A 228 -3.93 -8.69 10.96
CA PRO A 228 -4.94 -7.63 11.00
C PRO A 228 -5.35 -7.17 9.59
N LYS A 229 -6.60 -6.72 9.41
CA LYS A 229 -7.10 -6.19 8.12
C LYS A 229 -6.52 -4.82 7.77
N ALA A 230 -6.26 -3.99 8.78
CA ALA A 230 -5.67 -2.68 8.62
C ALA A 230 -4.74 -2.38 9.79
N GLY A 231 -3.81 -1.45 9.60
CA GLY A 231 -2.88 -1.05 10.63
C GLY A 231 -2.12 0.21 10.25
N SER A 232 -1.36 0.72 11.23
CA SER A 232 -0.45 1.85 11.06
C SER A 232 0.97 1.41 11.40
N LEU A 233 1.93 1.86 10.60
CA LEU A 233 3.36 1.55 10.74
C LEU A 233 4.16 2.83 10.87
N SER A 234 4.82 3.01 12.01
CA SER A 234 5.81 4.06 12.21
C SER A 234 7.08 3.81 11.39
N PRO A 235 7.90 4.84 11.12
CA PRO A 235 9.17 4.66 10.41
C PRO A 235 10.05 3.57 11.03
N GLY A 236 10.49 2.61 10.21
CA GLY A 236 11.31 1.47 10.64
C GLY A 236 10.54 0.33 11.33
N GLN A 237 9.26 0.51 11.65
CA GLN A 237 8.44 -0.50 12.30
C GLN A 237 8.09 -1.64 11.33
N GLU A 238 7.98 -2.84 11.90
CA GLU A 238 7.60 -4.07 11.22
C GLU A 238 6.29 -4.59 11.81
N GLN A 239 5.42 -5.13 10.96
CA GLN A 239 4.16 -5.75 11.37
C GLN A 239 3.93 -7.01 10.55
N VAL A 240 3.54 -8.09 11.22
CA VAL A 240 3.16 -9.34 10.55
C VAL A 240 1.65 -9.32 10.28
N VAL A 241 1.29 -9.69 9.06
CA VAL A 241 -0.09 -9.90 8.60
C VAL A 241 -0.28 -11.37 8.28
N GLU A 242 -1.29 -11.96 8.91
CA GLU A 242 -1.74 -13.33 8.65
C GLU A 242 -2.80 -13.33 7.56
N LEU A 243 -2.52 -14.06 6.48
CA LEU A 243 -3.44 -14.35 5.41
C LEU A 243 -3.81 -15.83 5.47
N LYS A 244 -5.09 -16.16 5.47
CA LYS A 244 -5.55 -17.54 5.67
C LYS A 244 -6.56 -17.93 4.61
N TYR A 245 -6.42 -19.15 4.09
CA TYR A 245 -7.36 -19.82 3.20
C TYR A 245 -7.87 -21.12 3.84
N SER A 246 -9.19 -21.30 3.88
CA SER A 246 -9.86 -22.45 4.47
C SER A 246 -10.37 -23.40 3.39
N HIS A 247 -9.95 -24.67 3.44
CA HIS A 247 -10.24 -25.68 2.42
C HIS A 247 -11.63 -26.33 2.59
N VAL A 248 -12.69 -25.53 2.44
CA VAL A 248 -14.08 -25.95 2.72
C VAL A 248 -14.80 -26.44 1.46
N PHE A 249 -14.63 -25.75 0.33
CA PHE A 249 -15.36 -26.05 -0.91
C PHE A 249 -14.42 -26.56 -1.98
N VAL A 250 -14.70 -27.72 -2.53
CA VAL A 250 -13.91 -28.30 -3.64
C VAL A 250 -13.93 -27.38 -4.85
N GLY A 251 -12.76 -27.12 -5.43
CA GLY A 251 -12.59 -26.27 -6.59
C GLY A 251 -11.49 -25.25 -6.43
N THR A 252 -11.48 -24.25 -7.32
CA THR A 252 -10.57 -23.10 -7.22
C THR A 252 -11.37 -21.88 -6.78
N ASP A 253 -11.07 -21.39 -5.60
CA ASP A 253 -11.67 -20.16 -5.09
C ASP A 253 -10.81 -18.96 -5.48
N ARG A 254 -11.46 -17.93 -6.03
CA ARG A 254 -10.82 -16.65 -6.36
C ARG A 254 -11.55 -15.51 -5.67
N LEU A 255 -10.79 -14.61 -5.07
CA LEU A 255 -11.33 -13.40 -4.45
C LEU A 255 -10.41 -12.19 -4.73
N PRO A 256 -10.87 -11.16 -5.44
CA PRO A 256 -10.12 -9.92 -5.55
C PRO A 256 -10.14 -9.21 -4.19
N VAL A 257 -8.97 -8.88 -3.65
CA VAL A 257 -8.79 -8.12 -2.41
C VAL A 257 -7.96 -6.89 -2.74
N LEU A 258 -8.44 -5.72 -2.33
CA LEU A 258 -7.71 -4.49 -2.59
C LEU A 258 -6.71 -4.22 -1.47
N PHE A 259 -5.45 -4.01 -1.81
CA PHE A 259 -4.45 -3.55 -0.88
C PHE A 259 -4.20 -2.05 -1.07
N LYS A 260 -4.51 -1.28 -0.04
CA LYS A 260 -4.40 0.18 -0.03
C LYS A 260 -3.35 0.62 0.98
N VAL A 261 -2.49 1.54 0.55
CA VAL A 261 -1.55 2.23 1.42
C VAL A 261 -1.90 3.72 1.41
N SER A 262 -1.79 4.36 2.57
CA SER A 262 -1.95 5.81 2.76
C SER A 262 -1.21 6.60 1.67
N HIS A 263 -1.80 7.74 1.28
CA HIS A 263 -1.34 8.58 0.17
C HIS A 263 -1.46 7.92 -1.21
N GLY A 264 -2.53 7.12 -1.40
CA GLY A 264 -3.14 6.82 -2.70
C GLY A 264 -2.76 5.49 -3.33
N ARG A 265 -1.70 4.80 -2.92
CA ARG A 265 -1.31 3.55 -3.60
C ARG A 265 -2.36 2.47 -3.43
N GLU A 266 -2.69 1.83 -4.55
CA GLU A 266 -3.76 0.85 -4.61
C GLU A 266 -3.33 -0.32 -5.52
N ILE A 267 -3.41 -1.54 -5.01
CA ILE A 267 -3.00 -2.75 -5.73
C ILE A 267 -4.11 -3.80 -5.60
N LEU A 268 -4.48 -4.42 -6.73
CA LEU A 268 -5.44 -5.52 -6.73
C LEU A 268 -4.72 -6.84 -6.50
N LEU A 269 -5.05 -7.53 -5.42
CA LEU A 269 -4.53 -8.84 -5.08
C LEU A 269 -5.62 -9.88 -5.31
N ASN A 270 -5.44 -10.75 -6.30
CA ASN A 270 -6.34 -11.88 -6.52
C ASN A 270 -5.92 -13.03 -5.60
N PHE A 271 -6.70 -13.27 -4.55
CA PHE A 271 -6.48 -14.41 -3.68
C PHE A 271 -6.96 -15.66 -4.40
N ILE A 272 -6.08 -16.64 -4.55
CA ILE A 272 -6.36 -17.90 -5.24
C ILE A 272 -6.04 -19.05 -4.29
N GLY A 273 -7.04 -19.88 -4.04
CA GLY A 273 -6.88 -21.09 -3.25
C GLY A 273 -7.48 -22.27 -3.99
N VAL A 274 -6.84 -23.43 -3.89
CA VAL A 274 -7.35 -24.66 -4.49
C VAL A 274 -7.69 -25.65 -3.37
N THR A 275 -8.89 -26.18 -3.42
CA THR A 275 -9.34 -27.27 -2.56
C THR A 275 -9.60 -28.50 -3.40
N VAL A 276 -8.87 -29.56 -3.10
CA VAL A 276 -8.91 -30.82 -3.84
C VAL A 276 -9.89 -31.76 -3.16
N LYS A 277 -10.66 -32.52 -3.95
CA LYS A 277 -11.52 -33.56 -3.39
C LYS A 277 -10.67 -34.65 -2.70
N LEU A 278 -11.16 -35.18 -1.59
CA LEU A 278 -10.53 -36.34 -0.94
C LEU A 278 -10.34 -37.49 -1.95
N GLU A 279 -9.21 -38.17 -1.84
CA GLU A 279 -8.82 -39.31 -2.69
C GLU A 279 -8.49 -38.97 -4.15
N GLN A 280 -8.56 -37.69 -4.55
CA GLN A 280 -8.19 -37.27 -5.89
C GLN A 280 -6.68 -37.00 -6.01
N LYS A 281 -6.07 -37.54 -7.06
CA LYS A 281 -4.69 -37.21 -7.45
C LYS A 281 -4.64 -35.78 -7.98
N TYR A 282 -3.79 -34.93 -7.41
CA TYR A 282 -3.68 -33.53 -7.82
C TYR A 282 -2.24 -33.01 -7.71
N VAL A 283 -1.73 -32.48 -8.81
CA VAL A 283 -0.44 -31.77 -8.85
C VAL A 283 -0.73 -30.31 -9.07
N HIS A 284 -0.19 -29.46 -8.19
CA HIS A 284 -0.33 -28.02 -8.32
C HIS A 284 0.77 -27.49 -9.25
N PHE A 285 0.34 -26.81 -10.31
CA PHE A 285 1.23 -26.09 -11.21
C PHE A 285 1.17 -24.60 -10.89
N THR A 286 2.33 -23.97 -10.73
CA THR A 286 2.41 -22.53 -10.46
C THR A 286 2.06 -21.69 -11.69
N SER A 287 2.46 -22.17 -12.86
CA SER A 287 2.18 -21.59 -14.16
C SER A 287 2.20 -22.68 -15.22
N THR A 288 1.30 -22.61 -16.20
CA THR A 288 1.31 -23.51 -17.37
C THR A 288 2.47 -23.23 -18.32
N SER A 289 3.14 -22.09 -18.16
CA SER A 289 4.35 -21.71 -18.91
C SER A 289 5.48 -21.36 -17.95
N HIS A 290 6.66 -21.94 -18.18
CA HIS A 290 7.88 -21.61 -17.45
C HIS A 290 8.92 -21.08 -18.43
N GLU A 291 9.26 -19.80 -18.29
CA GLU A 291 10.36 -19.19 -19.03
C GLU A 291 11.66 -19.36 -18.26
N PHE A 292 12.62 -20.04 -18.89
CA PHE A 292 13.96 -20.14 -18.35
C PHE A 292 14.68 -18.80 -18.47
N VAL A 293 15.44 -18.45 -17.43
CA VAL A 293 16.34 -17.31 -17.42
C VAL A 293 17.35 -17.45 -18.58
N PRO A 294 17.57 -16.40 -19.38
CA PRO A 294 18.53 -16.43 -20.47
C PRO A 294 19.93 -16.82 -19.99
N VAL A 295 20.58 -17.74 -20.70
CA VAL A 295 21.95 -18.21 -20.42
C VAL A 295 22.88 -17.79 -21.57
N PRO A 296 24.09 -17.29 -21.30
CA PRO A 296 25.04 -16.94 -22.34
C PRO A 296 25.46 -18.16 -23.18
N ILE A 297 25.58 -17.95 -24.49
CA ILE A 297 26.01 -18.97 -25.45
C ILE A 297 27.47 -19.35 -25.16
N GLY A 298 27.76 -20.66 -25.16
CA GLY A 298 29.12 -21.18 -24.94
C GLY A 298 29.53 -21.35 -23.48
N ASN A 299 28.62 -21.14 -22.52
CA ASN A 299 28.90 -21.42 -21.12
C ASN A 299 29.02 -22.94 -20.89
N THR A 300 30.17 -23.38 -20.38
CA THR A 300 30.46 -24.79 -20.07
C THR A 300 29.79 -25.27 -18.78
N LEU A 301 29.29 -24.35 -17.95
CA LEU A 301 28.60 -24.62 -16.69
C LEU A 301 27.27 -23.84 -16.66
N PRO A 302 26.24 -24.27 -17.41
CA PRO A 302 24.95 -23.60 -17.41
C PRO A 302 24.30 -23.66 -16.02
N PRO A 303 23.63 -22.59 -15.57
CA PRO A 303 22.95 -22.58 -14.28
C PRO A 303 21.78 -23.56 -14.29
N ARG A 304 21.68 -24.38 -13.23
CA ARG A 304 20.52 -25.27 -13.04
C ARG A 304 19.30 -24.44 -12.68
N GLN A 305 18.28 -24.51 -13.51
CA GLN A 305 16.99 -23.87 -13.27
C GLN A 305 15.98 -24.93 -12.81
N ILE A 306 15.09 -24.55 -11.89
CA ILE A 306 14.20 -25.48 -11.21
C ILE A 306 12.77 -24.98 -11.36
N TYR A 307 11.91 -25.83 -11.93
CA TYR A 307 10.47 -25.69 -11.90
C TYR A 307 9.91 -26.60 -10.81
N GLU A 308 9.32 -26.01 -9.77
CA GLU A 308 8.85 -26.74 -8.60
C GLU A 308 7.38 -27.16 -8.80
N LEU A 309 7.14 -28.45 -8.60
CA LEU A 309 5.82 -29.08 -8.56
C LEU A 309 5.60 -29.61 -7.16
N TYR A 310 4.37 -29.52 -6.65
CA TYR A 310 4.02 -30.19 -5.41
C TYR A 310 2.65 -30.85 -5.49
N ASN A 311 2.50 -31.94 -4.73
CA ASN A 311 1.25 -32.66 -4.59
C ASN A 311 0.39 -31.97 -3.53
N GLY A 312 -0.70 -31.33 -3.97
CA GLY A 312 -1.69 -30.72 -3.08
C GLY A 312 -2.87 -31.64 -2.75
N GLY A 313 -2.89 -32.86 -3.29
CA GLY A 313 -3.92 -33.85 -3.03
C GLY A 313 -3.60 -34.74 -1.82
N SER A 314 -4.58 -35.53 -1.39
CA SER A 314 -4.43 -36.48 -0.27
C SER A 314 -3.79 -37.82 -0.68
N VAL A 315 -3.52 -38.03 -1.96
CA VAL A 315 -3.06 -39.31 -2.54
C VAL A 315 -1.72 -39.11 -3.25
N PRO A 316 -0.76 -40.04 -3.14
CA PRO A 316 0.49 -39.97 -3.90
C PRO A 316 0.24 -39.95 -5.41
N VAL A 317 0.95 -39.06 -6.10
CA VAL A 317 0.88 -38.93 -7.56
C VAL A 317 2.17 -39.43 -8.18
N THR A 318 2.02 -40.23 -9.23
CA THR A 318 3.09 -40.63 -10.14
C THR A 318 3.01 -39.75 -11.37
N TYR A 319 4.12 -39.15 -11.78
CA TYR A 319 4.19 -38.33 -12.99
C TYR A 319 5.27 -38.88 -13.93
N GLU A 320 5.07 -38.65 -15.23
CA GLU A 320 6.02 -38.96 -16.29
C GLU A 320 6.22 -37.71 -17.13
N ILE A 321 7.47 -37.41 -17.49
CA ILE A 321 7.80 -36.27 -18.34
C ILE A 321 7.90 -36.76 -19.78
N GLN A 322 6.93 -36.38 -20.60
CA GLN A 322 6.99 -36.62 -22.03
C GLN A 322 8.01 -35.67 -22.67
N THR A 323 9.08 -36.24 -23.23
CA THR A 323 10.14 -35.49 -23.93
C THR A 323 10.01 -35.56 -25.46
N ASN A 324 9.08 -36.38 -25.95
CA ASN A 324 8.78 -36.49 -27.37
C ASN A 324 7.83 -35.35 -27.76
N ILE A 325 8.35 -34.41 -28.54
CA ILE A 325 7.60 -33.28 -29.08
C ILE A 325 6.68 -33.80 -30.19
N LEU A 326 5.40 -33.42 -30.15
CA LEU A 326 4.45 -33.48 -31.27
C LEU A 326 4.48 -32.16 -32.03
#